data_AF-A0A8T3QFS6-F1
#
_entry.id   AF-A0A8T3QFS6-F1
#
_cell.length_a   1.000
_cell.length_b   1.000
_cell.length_c   1.000
_cell.angle_alpha   90.00
_cell.angle_beta   90.00
_cell.angle_gamma   90.00
#
_symmetry.space_group_name_H-M   'P 1'
#
loop_
_entity.id
_entity.type
_entity.pdbx_description
1 polymer ?
#
loop_
_entity_poly.entity_id
_entity_poly.type
_entity_poly.pdbx_seq_one_letter_code
_entity_poly.pdbx_strand_id
1 'polypeptide(L)'
;MSEPRHLPVRQRSWASVRGRQFRRAPRPVVRAVLSSLIVAVLLASAYLAYDLALSRRVALPGGDLRVLAVTLYTCIVLATGTVVTYLIVAQPTGSGPLGRRRSGWSAALGFFAAVPIAYLALVVATQIVRPLFG
;
A
#
# COMPACT_ATOMS: atom_id res chain seq x y z
N MET A 1 5.71 53.59 20.59
CA MET A 1 6.26 52.54 19.70
C MET A 1 6.34 51.27 20.54
N SER A 2 5.35 50.39 20.43
CA SER A 2 5.12 49.26 21.34
C SER A 2 5.70 47.98 20.74
N GLU A 3 6.62 47.32 21.44
CA GLU A 3 7.21 46.04 21.04
C GLU A 3 6.14 44.92 20.93
N PRO A 4 6.18 44.08 19.88
CA PRO A 4 5.34 42.91 19.80
C PRO A 4 5.80 41.84 20.79
N ARG A 5 4.94 41.49 21.76
CA ARG A 5 5.18 40.37 22.68
C ARG A 5 5.20 39.06 21.91
N HIS A 6 6.37 38.46 21.75
CA HIS A 6 6.51 37.09 21.27
C HIS A 6 5.98 36.12 22.34
N LEU A 7 4.75 35.64 22.15
CA LEU A 7 4.20 34.55 22.97
C LEU A 7 5.05 33.29 22.73
N PRO A 8 5.43 32.53 23.79
CA PRO A 8 6.25 31.33 23.62
C PRO A 8 5.50 30.29 22.78
N VAL A 9 6.10 29.88 21.67
CA VAL A 9 5.56 28.84 20.80
C VAL A 9 5.46 27.55 21.61
N ARG A 10 4.23 27.14 21.95
CA ARG A 10 3.98 25.91 22.71
C ARG A 10 4.51 24.71 21.91
N GLN A 11 5.70 24.21 22.25
CA GLN A 11 6.29 23.02 21.64
C GLN A 11 5.37 21.83 21.89
N ARG A 12 4.58 21.46 20.88
CA ARG A 12 3.68 20.31 20.95
C ARG A 12 4.47 19.05 20.64
N SER A 13 4.21 17.97 21.39
CA SER A 13 4.87 16.68 21.18
C SER A 13 4.64 16.18 19.76
N TRP A 14 5.70 15.66 19.14
CA TRP A 14 5.71 15.18 17.76
C TRP A 14 4.58 14.17 17.46
N ALA A 15 4.29 13.28 18.41
CA ALA A 15 3.20 12.32 18.32
C ALA A 15 1.82 12.97 18.19
N SER A 16 1.58 14.09 18.89
CA SER A 16 0.31 14.82 18.83
C SER A 16 0.10 15.57 17.52
N VAL A 17 1.20 15.93 16.84
CA VAL A 17 1.19 16.57 15.52
C VAL A 17 0.95 15.52 14.44
N ARG A 18 1.72 14.42 14.45
CA ARG A 18 1.57 13.27 13.54
C ARG A 18 0.18 12.63 13.62
N GLY A 19 -0.36 12.41 14.83
CA GLY A 19 -1.69 11.82 15.01
C GLY A 19 -2.80 12.69 14.41
N ARG A 20 -2.69 14.02 14.52
CA ARG A 20 -3.64 14.94 13.88
C ARG A 20 -3.46 15.01 12.37
N GLN A 21 -2.22 14.99 11.89
CA GLN A 21 -1.94 14.91 10.45
C GLN A 21 -2.51 13.63 9.84
N PHE A 22 -2.44 12.50 10.54
CA PHE A 22 -3.06 11.24 10.10
C PHE A 22 -4.59 11.33 10.04
N ARG A 23 -5.23 11.93 11.05
CA ARG A 23 -6.69 12.12 11.09
C ARG A 23 -7.21 13.14 10.07
N ARG A 24 -6.37 14.11 9.65
CA ARG A 24 -6.69 15.11 8.62
C ARG A 24 -6.03 14.82 7.28
N ALA A 25 -5.47 13.63 7.08
CA ALA A 25 -4.79 13.26 5.85
C ALA A 25 -5.78 13.30 4.66
N PRO A 26 -5.32 13.61 3.45
CA PRO A 26 -6.14 13.55 2.26
C PRO A 26 -6.74 12.14 2.13
N ARG A 27 -8.06 12.05 2.33
CA ARG A 27 -8.86 10.82 2.22
C ARG A 27 -8.56 9.98 0.97
N PRO A 28 -8.27 10.55 -0.23
CA PRO A 28 -7.91 9.75 -1.39
C PRO A 28 -6.68 8.86 -1.16
N VAL A 29 -5.60 9.40 -0.60
CA VAL A 29 -4.34 8.66 -0.42
C VAL A 29 -4.55 7.49 0.56
N VAL A 30 -5.23 7.76 1.68
CA VAL A 30 -5.49 6.74 2.70
C VAL A 30 -6.33 5.58 2.14
N ARG A 31 -7.35 5.87 1.33
CA ARG A 31 -8.18 4.84 0.69
C ARG A 31 -7.36 4.00 -0.29
N ALA A 32 -6.50 4.64 -1.08
CA ALA A 32 -5.67 3.93 -2.05
C ALA A 32 -4.69 2.95 -1.37
N VAL A 33 -4.02 3.43 -0.32
CA VAL A 33 -3.08 2.61 0.45
C VAL A 33 -3.80 1.47 1.17
N LEU A 34 -4.92 1.74 1.84
CA LEU A 34 -5.69 0.70 2.54
C LEU A 34 -6.22 -0.37 1.58
N SER A 35 -6.71 0.02 0.40
CA SER A 35 -7.18 -0.92 -0.61
C SER A 35 -6.05 -1.84 -1.10
N SER A 36 -4.88 -1.27 -1.39
CA SER A 36 -3.71 -2.06 -1.81
C SER A 36 -3.23 -3.00 -0.70
N LEU A 37 -3.22 -2.52 0.55
CA LEU A 37 -2.83 -3.31 1.71
C LEU A 37 -3.78 -4.50 1.93
N ILE A 38 -5.10 -4.29 1.85
CA ILE A 38 -6.08 -5.37 1.99
C ILE A 38 -5.87 -6.45 0.92
N VAL A 39 -5.69 -6.02 -0.34
CA VAL A 39 -5.43 -6.95 -1.46
C VAL A 39 -4.13 -7.74 -1.24
N ALA A 40 -3.08 -7.06 -0.80
CA ALA A 40 -1.81 -7.72 -0.43
C ALA A 40 -2.01 -8.75 0.68
N VAL A 41 -2.73 -8.43 1.76
CA VAL A 41 -3.00 -9.37 2.87
C VAL A 41 -3.77 -10.60 2.40
N LEU A 42 -4.81 -10.41 1.57
CA LEU A 42 -5.61 -11.53 1.05
C LEU A 42 -4.77 -12.45 0.17
N LEU A 43 -4.02 -11.87 -0.77
CA LEU A 43 -3.16 -12.65 -1.67
C LEU A 43 -2.01 -13.33 -0.92
N ALA A 44 -1.44 -12.67 0.11
CA ALA A 44 -0.37 -13.24 0.92
C ALA A 44 -0.88 -14.42 1.74
N SER A 45 -2.11 -14.33 2.24
CA SER A 45 -2.80 -15.41 2.95
C SER A 45 -3.07 -16.60 2.01
N ALA A 46 -3.52 -16.33 0.78
CA ALA A 46 -3.72 -17.37 -0.24
C ALA A 46 -2.39 -18.04 -0.64
N TYR A 47 -1.33 -17.24 -0.84
CA TYR A 47 0.02 -17.76 -1.10
C TYR A 47 0.51 -18.63 0.05
N LEU A 48 0.35 -18.18 1.30
CA LEU A 48 0.73 -18.93 2.48
C LEU A 48 0.00 -20.28 2.57
N ALA A 49 -1.31 -20.30 2.27
CA ALA A 49 -2.08 -21.54 2.25
C ALA A 49 -1.57 -22.52 1.18
N TYR A 50 -1.25 -22.02 -0.03
CA TYR A 50 -0.64 -22.81 -1.09
C TYR A 50 0.74 -23.36 -0.69
N ASP A 51 1.56 -22.52 -0.07
CA ASP A 51 2.89 -22.86 0.41
C ASP A 51 2.85 -23.96 1.48
N LEU A 52 1.93 -23.85 2.45
CA LEU A 52 1.69 -24.87 3.48
C LEU A 52 1.16 -26.18 2.88
N ALA A 53 0.26 -26.12 1.89
CA ALA A 53 -0.26 -27.32 1.22
C ALA A 53 0.85 -28.11 0.53
N LEU A 54 1.73 -27.42 -0.22
CA LEU A 54 2.90 -28.04 -0.84
C LEU A 54 3.87 -28.59 0.21
N SER A 55 4.13 -27.85 1.31
CA SER A 55 5.00 -28.30 2.39
C SER A 55 4.49 -29.57 3.08
N ARG A 56 3.17 -29.78 3.10
CA ARG A 56 2.51 -30.99 3.63
C ARG A 56 2.43 -32.13 2.60
N ARG A 57 3.17 -32.05 1.49
CA ARG A 57 3.19 -33.02 0.39
C ARG A 57 1.83 -33.25 -0.28
N VAL A 58 0.95 -32.26 -0.28
CA VAL A 58 -0.27 -32.33 -1.09
C VAL A 58 0.12 -32.26 -2.56
N ALA A 59 -0.26 -33.29 -3.33
CA ALA A 59 -0.01 -33.34 -4.77
C ALA A 59 -0.93 -32.34 -5.47
N LEU A 60 -0.39 -31.17 -5.81
CA LEU A 60 -1.09 -30.12 -6.55
C LEU A 60 -0.78 -30.27 -8.05
N PRO A 61 -1.79 -30.09 -8.93
CA PRO A 61 -1.58 -30.16 -10.38
C PRO A 61 -0.58 -29.10 -10.82
N GLY A 62 0.49 -29.53 -11.49
CA GLY A 62 1.54 -28.65 -12.03
C GLY A 62 2.84 -28.53 -11.21
N GLY A 63 2.98 -29.23 -10.09
CA GLY A 63 4.25 -29.30 -9.34
C GLY A 63 4.50 -28.07 -8.44
N ASP A 64 5.78 -27.71 -8.25
CA ASP A 64 6.18 -26.55 -7.44
C ASP A 64 6.07 -25.24 -8.25
N LEU A 65 4.91 -24.59 -8.16
CA LEU A 65 4.66 -23.28 -8.80
C LEU A 65 4.81 -22.11 -7.83
N ARG A 66 5.55 -22.25 -6.72
CA ARG A 66 5.72 -21.17 -5.72
C ARG A 66 6.27 -19.89 -6.33
N VAL A 67 7.25 -20.00 -7.23
CA VAL A 67 7.84 -18.83 -7.92
C VAL A 67 6.79 -18.11 -8.78
N LEU A 68 5.97 -18.87 -9.52
CA LEU A 68 4.88 -18.31 -10.31
C LEU A 68 3.84 -17.64 -9.41
N ALA A 69 3.49 -18.26 -8.29
CA ALA A 69 2.54 -17.72 -7.32
C ALA A 69 3.04 -16.40 -6.70
N VAL A 70 4.32 -16.31 -6.31
CA VAL A 70 4.95 -15.06 -5.82
C VAL A 70 4.95 -13.99 -6.91
N THR A 71 5.23 -14.39 -8.15
CA THR A 71 5.23 -13.47 -9.30
C THR A 71 3.84 -12.90 -9.54
N LEU A 72 2.82 -13.76 -9.60
CA LEU A 72 1.42 -13.36 -9.77
C LEU A 72 0.95 -12.48 -8.60
N TYR A 73 1.26 -12.86 -7.37
CA TYR A 73 1.01 -12.04 -6.17
C TYR A 73 1.56 -10.63 -6.37
N THR A 74 2.84 -10.52 -6.75
CA THR A 74 3.54 -9.25 -6.87
C THR A 74 2.91 -8.42 -7.99
N CYS A 75 2.68 -9.01 -9.16
CA CYS A 75 2.02 -8.36 -10.29
C CYS A 75 0.62 -7.83 -9.94
N ILE A 76 -0.20 -8.60 -9.22
CA ILE A 76 -1.55 -8.18 -8.83
C ILE A 76 -1.50 -7.03 -7.83
N VAL A 77 -0.63 -7.08 -6.82
CA VAL A 77 -0.49 -5.99 -5.84
C VAL A 77 -0.01 -4.71 -6.52
N LEU A 78 0.99 -4.80 -7.41
CA LEU A 78 1.48 -3.66 -8.17
C LEU A 78 0.39 -3.09 -9.09
N ALA A 79 -0.30 -3.93 -9.85
CA ALA A 79 -1.40 -3.51 -10.71
C ALA A 79 -2.51 -2.83 -9.90
N THR A 80 -2.88 -3.40 -8.75
CA THR A 80 -3.92 -2.85 -7.89
C THR A 80 -3.52 -1.49 -7.32
N GLY A 81 -2.32 -1.38 -6.75
CA GLY A 81 -1.84 -0.10 -6.22
C GLY A 81 -1.71 0.98 -7.29
N THR A 82 -1.29 0.59 -8.50
CA THR A 82 -1.22 1.48 -9.67
C THR A 82 -2.62 1.95 -10.10
N VAL A 83 -3.56 1.02 -10.31
CA VAL A 83 -4.94 1.31 -10.75
C VAL A 83 -5.68 2.13 -9.71
N VAL A 84 -5.62 1.73 -8.45
CA VAL A 84 -6.35 2.41 -7.36
C VAL A 84 -5.81 3.83 -7.18
N THR A 85 -4.49 4.04 -7.22
CA THR A 85 -3.91 5.38 -7.09
C THR A 85 -4.23 6.25 -8.32
N TYR A 86 -4.17 5.68 -9.52
CA TYR A 86 -4.58 6.36 -10.75
C TYR A 86 -6.05 6.81 -10.71
N LEU A 87 -6.94 5.99 -10.15
CA LEU A 87 -8.36 6.30 -10.04
C LEU A 87 -8.71 7.26 -8.90
N ILE A 88 -7.99 7.19 -7.78
CA ILE A 88 -8.32 7.93 -6.56
C ILE A 88 -7.60 9.29 -6.48
N VAL A 89 -6.40 9.42 -7.02
CA VAL A 89 -5.68 10.70 -7.05
C VAL A 89 -6.25 11.59 -8.15
N ALA A 90 -7.32 12.30 -7.81
CA ALA A 90 -7.78 13.43 -8.61
C ALA A 90 -6.74 14.55 -8.53
N GLN A 91 -6.10 14.89 -9.66
CA GLN A 91 -5.30 16.11 -9.75
C GLN A 91 -6.22 17.34 -9.67
N PRO A 92 -5.77 18.45 -9.06
CA PRO A 92 -6.58 19.65 -8.90
C PRO A 92 -7.08 20.09 -10.27
N THR A 93 -8.41 20.20 -10.38
CA THR A 93 -9.11 20.69 -11.55
C THR A 93 -8.68 22.13 -11.79
N GLY A 94 -7.67 22.33 -12.66
CA GLY A 94 -7.38 23.63 -13.23
C GLY A 94 -8.59 24.09 -14.04
N SER A 95 -9.10 25.28 -13.74
CA SER A 95 -10.19 25.94 -14.45
C SER A 95 -9.78 26.30 -15.88
N GLY A 96 -9.83 25.34 -16.81
CA GLY A 96 -9.53 25.54 -18.23
C GLY A 96 -10.33 24.62 -19.15
N PRO A 97 -10.70 25.07 -20.38
CA PRO A 97 -11.74 24.42 -21.20
C PRO A 97 -11.37 23.04 -21.77
N LEU A 98 -10.12 22.59 -21.59
CA LEU A 98 -9.59 21.32 -22.09
C LEU A 98 -9.07 20.40 -20.97
N GLY A 99 -9.66 20.51 -19.76
CA GLY A 99 -9.20 19.89 -18.51
C GLY A 99 -9.45 18.38 -18.36
N ARG A 100 -8.92 17.55 -19.27
CA ARG A 100 -8.85 16.09 -19.08
C ARG A 100 -7.50 15.54 -19.57
N ARG A 101 -6.45 15.74 -18.78
CA ARG A 101 -5.22 14.93 -18.91
C ARG A 101 -5.01 14.14 -17.63
N ARG A 102 -5.49 12.90 -17.61
CA ARG A 102 -5.04 11.89 -16.64
C ARG A 102 -3.54 11.69 -16.90
N SER A 103 -2.66 12.24 -16.06
CA SER A 103 -1.21 12.10 -16.28
C SER A 103 -0.72 10.78 -15.66
N GLY A 104 0.12 10.05 -16.40
CA GLY A 104 0.71 8.77 -15.96
C GLY A 104 1.52 8.86 -14.66
N TRP A 105 1.83 10.06 -14.18
CA TRP A 105 2.50 10.32 -12.90
C TRP A 105 1.71 9.82 -11.69
N SER A 106 0.37 9.88 -11.73
CA SER A 106 -0.48 9.33 -10.67
C SER A 106 -0.39 7.80 -10.59
N ALA A 107 -0.28 7.13 -11.72
CA ALA A 107 -0.07 5.68 -11.79
C ALA A 107 1.32 5.30 -11.26
N ALA A 108 2.37 6.05 -11.62
CA ALA A 108 3.72 5.81 -11.13
C ALA A 108 3.83 5.90 -9.60
N LEU A 109 3.17 6.88 -8.97
CA LEU A 109 3.12 6.98 -7.51
C LEU A 109 2.45 5.76 -6.86
N GLY A 110 1.38 5.25 -7.47
CA GLY A 110 0.71 4.03 -7.01
C GLY A 110 1.57 2.78 -7.12
N PHE A 111 2.31 2.67 -8.21
CA PHE A 111 3.29 1.60 -8.42
C PHE A 111 4.38 1.63 -7.35
N PHE A 112 5.03 2.78 -7.14
CA PHE A 112 6.09 2.91 -6.14
C PHE A 112 5.62 2.68 -4.71
N ALA A 113 4.37 3.06 -4.39
CA ALA A 113 3.78 2.77 -3.09
C ALA A 113 3.48 1.28 -2.90
N ALA A 114 3.12 0.56 -3.96
CA ALA A 114 2.76 -0.85 -3.90
C ALA A 114 3.97 -1.78 -3.72
N VAL A 115 5.15 -1.41 -4.24
CA VAL A 115 6.40 -2.20 -4.10
C VAL A 115 6.73 -2.55 -2.63
N PRO A 116 6.88 -1.58 -1.70
CA PRO A 116 7.21 -1.90 -0.32
C PRO A 116 6.07 -2.63 0.40
N ILE A 117 4.81 -2.38 0.03
CA ILE A 117 3.65 -3.09 0.61
C ILE A 117 3.70 -4.58 0.23
N ALA A 118 3.93 -4.88 -1.06
CA ALA A 118 4.04 -6.25 -1.55
C ALA A 118 5.16 -7.01 -0.82
N TYR A 119 6.34 -6.37 -0.71
CA TYR A 119 7.49 -6.93 0.00
C TYR A 119 7.17 -7.20 1.48
N LEU A 120 6.68 -6.20 2.21
CA LEU A 120 6.42 -6.34 3.64
C LEU A 120 5.36 -7.41 3.92
N ALA A 121 4.31 -7.48 3.12
CA ALA A 121 3.28 -8.51 3.28
C ALA A 121 3.84 -9.92 3.04
N LEU A 122 4.70 -10.11 2.02
CA LEU A 122 5.39 -11.39 1.82
C LEU A 122 6.35 -11.72 2.96
N VAL A 123 7.13 -10.74 3.44
CA VAL A 123 8.04 -10.91 4.58
C VAL A 123 7.27 -11.34 5.82
N VAL A 124 6.19 -10.63 6.16
CA VAL A 124 5.34 -11.00 7.30
C VAL A 124 4.77 -12.39 7.10
N ALA A 125 4.19 -12.70 5.93
CA ALA A 125 3.59 -14.01 5.67
C ALA A 125 4.62 -15.16 5.76
N THR A 126 5.82 -14.98 5.21
CA THR A 126 6.82 -16.05 5.07
C THR A 126 7.79 -16.16 6.24
N GLN A 127 8.16 -15.04 6.85
CA GLN A 127 9.17 -15.01 7.92
C GLN A 127 8.55 -14.94 9.31
N ILE A 128 7.32 -14.44 9.44
CA ILE A 128 6.64 -14.31 10.73
C ILE A 128 5.52 -15.31 10.86
N VAL A 129 4.62 -15.38 9.87
CA VAL A 129 3.40 -16.20 9.96
C VAL A 129 3.70 -17.66 9.65
N ARG A 130 4.36 -17.97 8.53
CA ARG A 130 4.67 -19.35 8.12
C ARG A 130 5.36 -20.19 9.21
N PRO A 131 6.40 -19.70 9.92
CA PRO A 131 7.05 -20.50 10.96
C PRO A 131 6.14 -20.86 12.13
N LEU A 132 5.04 -20.13 12.35
CA LEU A 132 4.05 -20.45 13.37
C LEU A 132 3.14 -21.63 12.96
N PHE A 133 3.14 -22.01 11.68
CA PHE A 133 2.25 -23.04 11.12
C PHE A 133 2.97 -24.31 10.63
N GLY A 134 4.30 -24.38 10.81
CA GLY A 134 5.14 -25.54 10.48
C GLY A 134 5.76 -25.46 9.09
#